data_AF-A0A2G4SK42-F1
#
_entry.id   AF-A0A2G4SK42-F1
#
_cell.length_a   1.000
_cell.length_b   1.000
_cell.length_c   1.000
_cell.angle_alpha   90.00
_cell.angle_beta   90.00
_cell.angle_gamma   90.00
#
_symmetry.space_group_name_H-M   'P 1'
#
loop_
_entity.id
_entity.type
_entity.pdbx_description
1 polymer ?
#
loop_
_entity_poly.entity_id
_entity_poly.type
_entity_poly.pdbx_seq_one_letter_code
_entity_poly.pdbx_strand_id
1 'polypeptide(L)'
;MIITRDQAICMLFCVENNPENVARYEEKIAAFGEIDICYEKDPKKPILAPSSQIHKNLSTYHPYPVSSSEKMADLENSKVVIETNKEV
;
A
#
# COMPACT_ATOMS: atom_id res chain seq x y z
N MET A 1 18.28 -2.77 -0.18
CA MET A 1 17.45 -1.57 0.03
C MET A 1 16.00 -1.99 -0.09
N ILE A 2 15.20 -1.74 0.93
CA ILE A 2 13.76 -2.01 0.90
C ILE A 2 13.09 -0.73 0.38
N ILE A 3 12.28 -0.84 -0.66
CA ILE A 3 11.48 0.26 -1.19
C ILE A 3 10.14 0.22 -0.48
N THR A 4 9.71 1.32 0.14
CA THR A 4 8.39 1.42 0.78
C THR A 4 7.30 1.73 -0.23
N ARG A 5 6.04 1.56 0.16
CA ARG A 5 4.89 1.97 -0.67
C ARG A 5 4.98 3.45 -1.07
N ASP A 6 5.25 4.34 -0.13
CA ASP A 6 5.44 5.79 -0.38
C ASP A 6 6.52 6.08 -1.43
N GLN A 7 7.66 5.39 -1.32
CA GLN A 7 8.76 5.52 -2.28
C GLN A 7 8.34 5.00 -3.65
N ALA A 8 7.63 3.87 -3.71
CA ALA A 8 7.14 3.29 -4.94
C ALA A 8 6.14 4.21 -5.64
N ILE A 9 5.23 4.87 -4.89
CA ILE A 9 4.28 5.85 -5.44
C ILE A 9 5.06 6.97 -6.13
N CYS A 10 6.06 7.54 -5.45
CA CYS A 10 6.87 8.61 -6.04
C CYS A 10 7.67 8.15 -7.26
N MET A 11 8.20 6.92 -7.25
CA MET A 11 8.87 6.32 -8.41
C MET A 11 7.92 6.13 -9.60
N LEU A 12 6.69 5.65 -9.37
CA LEU A 12 5.67 5.42 -10.40
C LEU A 12 5.31 6.71 -11.14
N PHE A 13 5.21 7.83 -10.41
CA PHE A 13 4.91 9.14 -10.99
C PHE A 13 6.14 9.97 -11.34
N CYS A 14 7.35 9.42 -11.17
CA CYS A 14 8.63 10.08 -11.43
C CYS A 14 8.77 11.44 -10.72
N VAL A 15 8.37 11.49 -9.44
CA VAL A 15 8.48 12.68 -8.58
C VAL A 15 9.41 12.44 -7.41
N GLU A 16 9.83 13.52 -6.74
CA GLU A 16 10.62 13.42 -5.52
C GLU A 16 9.84 12.77 -4.39
N ASN A 17 10.52 11.93 -3.60
CA ASN A 17 9.94 11.31 -2.42
C ASN A 17 9.84 12.30 -1.26
N ASN A 18 8.70 12.96 -1.15
CA ASN A 18 8.34 13.84 -0.05
C ASN A 18 6.85 13.63 0.34
N PRO A 19 6.45 14.02 1.57
CA PRO A 19 5.10 13.75 2.06
C PRO A 19 3.97 14.36 1.20
N GLU A 20 4.19 15.53 0.60
CA GLU A 20 3.21 16.20 -0.26
C GLU A 20 2.92 15.38 -1.52
N ASN A 21 3.97 14.91 -2.18
CA ASN A 21 3.85 14.06 -3.36
C ASN A 21 3.21 12.72 -3.01
N VAL A 22 3.62 12.09 -1.91
CA VAL A 22 3.03 10.81 -1.46
C VAL A 22 1.53 10.96 -1.29
N ALA A 23 1.06 11.92 -0.50
CA ALA A 23 -0.37 12.13 -0.25
C ALA A 23 -1.15 12.43 -1.54
N ARG A 24 -0.63 13.32 -2.39
CA ARG A 24 -1.28 13.69 -3.67
C ARG A 24 -1.45 12.49 -4.60
N TYR A 25 -0.41 11.66 -4.72
CA TYR A 25 -0.42 10.54 -5.65
C TYR A 25 -1.07 9.29 -5.07
N GLU A 26 -1.13 9.16 -3.76
CA GLU A 26 -1.96 8.18 -3.09
C GLU A 26 -3.46 8.43 -3.33
N GLU A 27 -3.92 9.68 -3.16
CA GLU A 27 -5.30 10.07 -3.50
C GLU A 27 -5.61 9.78 -4.98
N LYS A 28 -4.64 10.06 -5.87
CA LYS A 28 -4.78 9.74 -7.29
C LYS A 28 -4.91 8.24 -7.56
N ILE A 29 -4.18 7.39 -6.84
CA ILE A 29 -4.31 5.94 -6.96
C ILE A 29 -5.68 5.48 -6.46
N ALA A 30 -6.12 5.97 -5.30
CA ALA A 30 -7.44 5.66 -4.74
C ALA A 30 -8.59 6.05 -5.69
N ALA A 31 -8.44 7.16 -6.42
CA ALA A 31 -9.42 7.61 -7.40
C ALA A 31 -9.60 6.66 -8.61
N PHE A 32 -8.63 5.77 -8.88
CA PHE A 32 -8.76 4.76 -9.93
C PHE A 32 -9.60 3.54 -9.52
N GLY A 33 -10.00 3.44 -8.25
CA GLY A 33 -10.83 2.36 -7.72
C GLY A 33 -10.00 1.19 -7.17
N GLU A 34 -10.40 -0.04 -7.47
CA GLU A 34 -9.79 -1.27 -6.92
C GLU A 34 -8.44 -1.64 -7.56
N ILE A 35 -7.53 -0.67 -7.63
CA ILE A 35 -6.14 -0.88 -8.06
C ILE A 35 -5.18 -0.43 -6.96
N ASP A 36 -4.02 -1.08 -6.89
CA ASP A 36 -2.96 -0.69 -5.96
C ASP A 36 -1.59 -0.86 -6.60
N ILE A 37 -0.57 -0.36 -5.93
CA ILE A 37 0.82 -0.37 -6.38
C ILE A 37 1.56 -1.63 -5.91
N CYS A 38 2.23 -2.30 -6.85
CA CYS A 38 3.04 -3.48 -6.59
C CYS A 38 4.25 -3.56 -7.54
N TYR A 39 5.03 -4.63 -7.44
CA TYR A 39 6.08 -4.97 -8.40
C TYR A 39 6.08 -6.46 -8.72
N GLU A 40 6.65 -6.85 -9.87
CA GLU A 40 6.79 -8.27 -10.24
C GLU A 40 8.18 -8.82 -9.93
N LYS A 41 9.22 -8.30 -10.60
CA LYS A 41 10.60 -8.78 -10.43
C LYS A 41 11.53 -7.72 -9.86
N ASP A 42 11.34 -6.48 -10.29
CA ASP A 42 12.20 -5.36 -9.93
C ASP A 42 11.42 -4.35 -9.08
N PRO A 43 11.73 -4.20 -7.78
CA PRO A 43 11.04 -3.26 -6.90
C PRO A 43 11.30 -1.79 -7.28
N LYS A 44 12.23 -1.49 -8.19
CA LYS A 44 12.43 -0.15 -8.75
C LYS A 44 11.51 0.17 -9.94
N LYS A 45 10.70 -0.80 -10.37
CA LYS A 45 9.75 -0.68 -11.48
C LYS A 45 8.32 -0.93 -10.96
N PRO A 46 7.77 0.01 -10.19
CA PRO A 46 6.41 -0.11 -9.69
C PRO A 46 5.41 -0.16 -10.85
N ILE A 47 4.35 -0.94 -10.66
CA ILE A 47 3.22 -1.05 -11.56
C ILE A 47 1.91 -0.92 -10.78
N LEU A 48 0.84 -0.56 -11.48
CA LEU A 48 -0.53 -0.61 -10.95
C LEU A 48 -1.17 -1.92 -11.39
N ALA A 49 -1.80 -2.63 -10.45
CA ALA A 49 -2.56 -3.84 -10.74
C ALA A 49 -3.85 -3.84 -9.92
N PRO A 50 -4.90 -4.57 -10.35
CA PRO A 50 -6.09 -4.73 -9.55
C PRO A 50 -5.74 -5.33 -8.19
N SER A 51 -6.24 -4.74 -7.10
CA SER A 51 -5.94 -5.20 -5.72
C SER A 51 -6.27 -6.68 -5.56
N SER A 52 -7.39 -7.11 -6.17
CA SER A 52 -7.80 -8.52 -6.18
C SER A 52 -6.78 -9.48 -6.82
N GLN A 53 -6.00 -9.05 -7.82
CA GLN A 53 -4.94 -9.87 -8.41
C GLN A 53 -3.69 -9.92 -7.53
N ILE A 54 -3.33 -8.79 -6.93
CA ILE A 54 -2.17 -8.69 -6.03
C ILE A 54 -2.34 -9.69 -4.88
N HIS A 55 -3.52 -9.72 -4.25
CA HIS A 55 -3.79 -10.62 -3.13
C HIS A 55 -3.96 -12.10 -3.54
N LYS A 56 -4.39 -12.38 -4.77
CA LYS A 56 -4.56 -13.76 -5.26
C LYS A 56 -3.27 -14.40 -5.73
N ASN A 57 -2.30 -13.61 -6.20
CA ASN A 57 -1.06 -14.12 -6.78
C ASN A 57 0.18 -13.37 -6.25
N LEU A 58 0.49 -13.61 -4.98
CA LEU A 58 1.67 -13.07 -4.31
C LEU A 58 3.01 -13.61 -4.87
N SER A 59 2.97 -14.65 -5.70
CA SER A 59 4.17 -15.17 -6.37
C SER A 59 4.60 -14.34 -7.58
N THR A 60 3.64 -13.62 -8.17
CA THR A 60 3.87 -12.75 -9.35
C THR A 60 3.80 -11.28 -8.96
N TYR A 61 2.86 -10.90 -8.10
CA TYR A 61 2.67 -9.53 -7.66
C TYR A 61 3.09 -9.38 -6.20
N HIS A 62 4.12 -8.57 -5.97
CA HIS A 62 4.63 -8.32 -4.65
C HIS A 62 4.20 -6.92 -4.18
N PRO A 63 3.37 -6.82 -3.13
CA PRO A 63 3.02 -5.52 -2.55
C PRO A 63 4.24 -4.90 -1.87
N TYR A 64 4.32 -3.57 -1.91
CA TYR A 64 5.36 -2.85 -1.17
C TYR A 64 5.02 -2.81 0.33
N PRO A 65 6.02 -2.88 1.22
CA PRO A 65 5.79 -2.69 2.64
C PRO A 65 5.33 -1.25 2.92
N VAL A 66 4.32 -1.13 3.78
CA VAL A 66 3.91 0.13 4.40
C VAL A 66 5.09 0.78 5.11
N SER A 67 5.18 2.11 5.03
CA SER A 67 6.23 2.81 5.76
C SER A 67 5.97 2.65 7.26
N SER A 68 7.02 2.59 8.08
CA SER A 68 6.89 2.33 9.52
C SER A 68 6.04 3.35 10.28
N SER A 69 5.67 4.48 9.64
CA SER A 69 4.74 5.46 10.19
C SER A 69 3.27 5.00 10.18
N GLU A 70 2.90 4.06 9.30
CA GLU A 70 1.51 3.59 9.14
C GLU A 70 1.18 2.38 10.02
N LYS A 71 2.20 1.65 10.52
CA LYS A 71 2.03 0.47 11.38
C LYS A 71 1.25 0.73 12.67
N MET A 72 1.11 1.99 13.08
CA MET A 72 0.37 2.36 14.29
C MET A 72 -1.14 2.48 14.05
N ALA A 73 -1.60 2.72 12.82
CA ALA A 73 -3.04 2.87 12.54
C ALA A 73 -3.77 1.51 12.43
N ASP A 74 -3.10 0.49 11.89
CA ASP A 74 -3.73 -0.81 11.59
C ASP A 74 -3.83 -1.74 12.82
N LEU A 75 -2.94 -1.56 13.80
CA LEU A 75 -3.01 -2.29 15.07
C LEU A 75 -4.16 -1.80 15.96
N GLU A 76 -4.53 -0.52 15.83
CA GLU A 76 -5.64 0.07 16.60
C GLU A 76 -7.00 -0.40 16.04
N ASN A 77 -7.13 -0.54 14.72
CA ASN A 77 -8.36 -1.01 14.08
C ASN A 77 -8.61 -2.53 14.29
N SER A 78 -7.56 -3.33 14.50
CA SER A 78 -7.68 -4.76 14.82
C SER A 78 -8.04 -5.05 16.29
N LYS A 79 -7.87 -4.08 17.21
CA LYS A 79 -8.26 -4.25 18.62
C LYS A 79 -9.77 -4.03 18.84
N VAL A 80 -10.40 -3.16 18.05
CA VAL A 80 -11.82 -2.78 18.22
C VAL A 80 -12.79 -3.92 17.89
N VAL A 81 -12.42 -4.85 17.00
CA VAL A 81 -13.33 -5.94 16.57
C VAL A 81 -13.42 -7.11 17.57
N ILE A 82 -12.49 -7.23 18.53
CA ILE A 82 -12.43 -8.41 19.42
C ILE A 82 -13.19 -8.21 20.74
N GLU A 83 -13.48 -6.96 21.16
CA GLU A 83 -14.06 -6.69 22.49
C GLU A 83 -15.60 -6.67 22.58
N THR A 84 -16.35 -6.81 21.49
CA THR A 84 -17.83 -6.64 21.53
C THR A 84 -18.67 -7.92 21.66
N ASN A 85 -18.07 -9.11 21.80
CA ASN A 85 -18.84 -10.38 21.82
C ASN A 85 -18.65 -11.20 23.12
N LYS A 86 -18.86 -10.58 24.29
CA LYS A 86 -19.10 -11.31 25.55
C LYS A 86 -20.00 -10.52 26.49
N GLU A 87 -21.30 -10.53 26.19
CA GLU A 87 -22.38 -10.38 27.18
C GLU A 87 -23.72 -10.54 26.45
N VAL A 88 -24.30 -11.75 26.48
CA VAL A 88 -25.67 -12.09 26.94
C VAL A 88 -25.71 -13.61 27.13
#